data_AF-A0A1X7TSV2-F1
#
_entry.id   AF-A0A1X7TSV2-F1
#
_cell.length_a   1.000
_cell.length_b   1.000
_cell.length_c   1.000
_cell.angle_alpha   90.00
_cell.angle_beta   90.00
_cell.angle_gamma   90.00
#
_symmetry.space_group_name_H-M   'P 1'
#
loop_
_entity.id
_entity.type
_entity.pdbx_description
1 polymer ?
#
loop_
_entity_poly.entity_id
_entity_poly.type
_entity_poly.pdbx_seq_one_letter_code
_entity_poly.pdbx_strand_id
1 'polypeptide(L)'
;MRRQHYKHQPIVPTDWPPRIGKDFFGRLALVEKQDFSTQTESAWHLLRGQVDKAVKLTENKKISVENVLQPTDSSLSLRVVIDGPPGIGKTTLCRKLLNMWSNGPLVHQQYDLVLYCPLRNSKIATATTLADLFEYRCYEVPMVAELFAKRNGEGLLIIFDGWDELSEQLRQSSLAASIIHRKQLDQCSVIVTSRSYASSSLLKMDTLSRHVQVIGFSKEEISTVIIQTLQKDIKLAQNIIKSILNDTDSESDGNLIYENEFD
;
A
#
# COMPACT_ATOMS: atom_id res chain seq x y z
N MET A 1 22.87 2.23 12.54
CA MET A 1 22.96 3.35 11.57
C MET A 1 21.93 3.33 10.43
N ARG A 2 21.46 2.17 9.90
CA ARG A 2 20.57 2.14 8.71
C ARG A 2 19.15 2.69 8.92
N ARG A 3 18.58 2.60 10.12
CA ARG A 3 17.23 3.16 10.44
C ARG A 3 17.14 4.68 10.21
N GLN A 4 18.24 5.41 10.41
CA GLN A 4 18.29 6.86 10.18
C GLN A 4 18.26 7.24 8.68
N HIS A 5 18.58 6.32 7.77
CA HIS A 5 18.54 6.59 6.33
C HIS A 5 17.12 6.89 5.87
N TYR A 6 16.12 6.17 6.38
CA TYR A 6 14.70 6.41 6.10
C TYR A 6 14.14 7.68 6.74
N LYS A 7 14.79 8.24 7.77
CA LYS A 7 14.41 9.55 8.32
C LYS A 7 14.66 10.68 7.32
N HIS A 8 15.68 10.52 6.48
CA HIS A 8 16.13 11.54 5.53
C HIS A 8 15.79 11.20 4.07
N GLN A 9 15.41 9.95 3.77
CA GLN A 9 14.96 9.58 2.44
C GLN A 9 13.65 10.30 2.08
N PRO A 10 13.57 10.88 0.87
CA PRO A 10 12.30 11.31 0.30
C PRO A 10 11.30 10.15 0.24
N ILE A 11 10.13 10.28 0.89
CA ILE A 11 9.02 9.31 0.73
C ILE A 11 8.50 9.33 -0.71
N VAL A 12 8.69 10.42 -1.45
CA VAL A 12 8.37 10.52 -2.88
C VAL A 12 9.70 10.57 -3.63
N PRO A 13 9.96 9.71 -4.65
CA PRO A 13 11.18 9.86 -5.42
C PRO A 13 11.12 11.25 -6.02
N THR A 14 12.24 11.97 -6.03
CA THR A 14 12.34 13.34 -6.54
C THR A 14 11.47 13.49 -7.80
N ASP A 15 10.50 14.40 -7.67
CA ASP A 15 9.53 14.81 -8.69
C ASP A 15 8.34 13.85 -8.89
N TRP A 16 7.39 13.89 -7.93
CA TRP A 16 5.93 13.88 -8.13
C TRP A 16 5.16 12.95 -7.16
N PRO A 17 4.16 13.46 -6.41
CA PRO A 17 3.76 14.87 -6.28
C PRO A 17 4.77 15.67 -5.44
N PRO A 18 4.83 17.01 -5.59
CA PRO A 18 5.81 17.86 -4.93
C PRO A 18 5.79 17.70 -3.40
N ARG A 19 6.95 17.83 -2.77
CA ARG A 19 7.05 17.91 -1.30
C ARG A 19 6.27 19.14 -0.83
N ILE A 20 5.18 18.89 -0.13
CA ILE A 20 4.40 19.94 0.50
C ILE A 20 4.98 20.16 1.91
N GLY A 21 5.85 21.17 2.05
CA GLY A 21 6.58 21.41 3.30
C GLY A 21 7.58 20.29 3.66
N LYS A 22 8.01 20.24 4.93
CA LYS A 22 8.93 19.19 5.43
C LYS A 22 8.20 17.88 5.77
N ASP A 23 6.91 17.94 6.13
CA ASP A 23 6.21 16.86 6.83
C ASP A 23 4.83 16.49 6.25
N PHE A 24 4.31 17.19 5.23
CA PHE A 24 2.98 16.86 4.69
C PHE A 24 3.06 15.90 3.52
N PHE A 25 2.56 14.70 3.78
CA PHE A 25 2.19 13.71 2.79
C PHE A 25 0.67 13.68 2.82
N GLY A 26 0.00 13.97 1.70
CA GLY A 26 -1.45 13.86 1.63
C GLY A 26 -1.89 12.50 2.19
N ARG A 27 -2.90 12.48 3.06
CA ARG A 27 -3.36 11.23 3.68
C ARG A 27 -4.15 10.43 2.67
N LEU A 28 -3.57 9.33 2.23
CA LEU A 28 -4.30 8.35 1.44
C LEU A 28 -5.43 7.78 2.29
N ALA A 29 -6.63 7.83 1.77
CA ALA A 29 -7.77 7.11 2.29
C ALA A 29 -7.53 5.61 2.02
N LEU A 30 -7.68 4.83 3.08
CA LEU A 30 -7.54 3.39 3.08
C LEU A 30 -8.84 2.78 3.58
N VAL A 31 -9.23 1.68 2.98
CA VAL A 31 -10.35 0.87 3.45
C VAL A 31 -9.93 -0.57 3.63
N GLU A 32 -10.39 -1.17 4.71
CA GLU A 32 -10.29 -2.60 4.95
C GLU A 32 -11.50 -3.29 4.32
N LYS A 33 -11.24 -4.28 3.47
CA LYS A 33 -12.27 -5.06 2.77
C LYS A 33 -12.71 -6.24 3.63
N GLN A 34 -14.01 -6.38 3.85
CA GLN A 34 -14.59 -7.50 4.60
C GLN A 34 -15.06 -8.63 3.67
N ASP A 35 -15.60 -8.30 2.50
CA ASP A 35 -16.01 -9.27 1.48
C ASP A 35 -15.23 -9.08 0.17
N PHE A 36 -14.70 -10.19 -0.36
CA PHE A 36 -13.81 -10.19 -1.53
C PHE A 36 -14.55 -10.11 -2.88
N SER A 37 -15.89 -10.13 -2.88
CA SER A 37 -16.74 -10.38 -4.07
C SER A 37 -17.40 -9.13 -4.70
N THR A 38 -17.53 -8.00 -4.00
CA THR A 38 -18.24 -6.81 -4.51
C THR A 38 -17.27 -5.77 -5.09
N GLN A 39 -16.78 -6.01 -6.30
CA GLN A 39 -15.73 -5.19 -6.92
C GLN A 39 -16.22 -4.15 -7.94
N THR A 40 -17.30 -4.42 -8.68
CA THR A 40 -17.58 -3.69 -9.92
C THR A 40 -17.99 -2.24 -9.71
N GLU A 41 -19.03 -1.98 -8.91
CA GLU A 41 -19.60 -0.63 -8.73
C GLU A 41 -18.63 0.33 -8.00
N SER A 42 -17.88 -0.20 -7.03
CA SER A 42 -16.88 0.57 -6.30
C SER A 42 -15.66 0.96 -7.15
N ALA A 43 -15.24 0.09 -8.08
CA ALA A 43 -14.15 0.38 -8.99
C ALA A 43 -14.48 1.55 -9.93
N TRP A 44 -15.74 1.68 -10.37
CA TRP A 44 -16.21 2.80 -11.19
C TRP A 44 -16.03 4.16 -10.48
N HIS A 45 -16.40 4.26 -9.21
CA HIS A 45 -16.23 5.49 -8.44
C HIS A 45 -14.77 5.81 -8.13
N LEU A 46 -13.92 4.80 -7.90
CA LEU A 46 -12.48 4.99 -7.68
C LEU A 46 -11.78 5.54 -8.92
N LEU A 47 -12.13 5.06 -10.11
CA LEU A 47 -11.55 5.53 -11.38
C LEU A 47 -11.92 6.99 -11.69
N ARG A 48 -13.05 7.48 -11.18
CA ARG A 48 -13.50 8.87 -11.32
C ARG A 48 -13.07 9.79 -10.15
N GLY A 49 -12.24 9.30 -9.22
CA GLY A 49 -11.82 10.08 -8.06
C GLY A 49 -12.94 10.37 -7.06
N GLN A 50 -14.08 9.67 -7.15
CA GLN A 50 -15.21 9.79 -6.23
C GLN A 50 -15.03 8.86 -5.01
N VAL A 51 -13.89 9.02 -4.35
CA VAL A 51 -13.42 8.15 -3.26
C VAL A 51 -14.42 8.06 -2.11
N ASP A 52 -15.01 9.19 -1.72
CA ASP A 52 -15.97 9.25 -0.61
C ASP A 52 -17.30 8.53 -0.91
N LYS A 53 -17.69 8.45 -2.18
CA LYS A 53 -18.87 7.66 -2.62
C LYS A 53 -18.53 6.17 -2.59
N ALA A 54 -17.35 5.78 -3.07
CA ALA A 54 -16.89 4.39 -3.05
C ALA A 54 -16.82 3.79 -1.63
N VAL A 55 -16.41 4.57 -0.63
CA VAL A 55 -16.41 4.12 0.78
C VAL A 55 -17.83 3.87 1.28
N LYS A 56 -18.76 4.80 1.01
CA LYS A 56 -20.16 4.70 1.47
C LYS A 56 -20.91 3.53 0.83
N LEU A 57 -20.62 3.23 -0.44
CA LEU A 57 -21.30 2.17 -1.20
C LEU A 57 -20.89 0.75 -0.81
N THR A 58 -19.74 0.59 -0.15
CA THR A 58 -19.12 -0.74 -0.05
C THR A 58 -19.08 -1.33 1.36
N GLU A 59 -19.76 -0.69 2.33
CA GLU A 59 -19.71 -1.02 3.77
C GLU A 59 -18.29 -1.17 4.35
N ASN A 60 -17.25 -0.77 3.60
CA ASN A 60 -15.88 -1.03 3.99
C ASN A 60 -15.46 -0.10 5.11
N LYS A 61 -14.70 -0.66 6.05
CA LYS A 61 -14.22 0.08 7.20
C LYS A 61 -13.05 0.96 6.79
N LYS A 62 -13.18 2.27 6.98
CA LYS A 62 -12.06 3.21 6.85
C LYS A 62 -10.98 2.83 7.86
N ILE A 63 -9.75 2.69 7.40
CA ILE A 63 -8.59 2.35 8.23
C ILE A 63 -7.56 3.48 8.17
N SER A 64 -6.91 3.77 9.28
CA SER A 64 -5.78 4.71 9.33
C SER A 64 -4.47 3.99 9.02
N VAL A 65 -3.45 4.71 8.55
CA VAL A 65 -2.14 4.12 8.19
C VAL A 65 -1.51 3.41 9.39
N GLU A 66 -1.71 3.95 10.59
CA GLU A 66 -1.21 3.41 11.86
C GLU A 66 -1.77 2.01 12.15
N ASN A 67 -2.98 1.71 11.66
CA ASN A 67 -3.69 0.47 11.94
C ASN A 67 -3.48 -0.60 10.85
N VAL A 68 -2.74 -0.31 9.78
CA VAL A 68 -2.46 -1.29 8.70
C VAL A 68 -1.82 -2.59 9.23
N LEU A 69 -1.00 -2.47 10.27
CA LEU A 69 -0.33 -3.58 10.94
C LEU A 69 -0.93 -3.88 12.32
N GLN A 70 -2.18 -3.49 12.56
CA GLN A 70 -2.90 -3.89 13.76
C GLN A 70 -3.24 -5.39 13.66
N PRO A 71 -2.89 -6.21 14.67
CA PRO A 71 -3.31 -7.60 14.72
C PRO A 71 -4.84 -7.71 14.70
N THR A 72 -5.36 -8.64 13.90
CA THR A 72 -6.79 -9.01 13.90
C THR A 72 -7.07 -10.12 14.92
N ASP A 73 -6.08 -10.98 15.19
CA ASP A 73 -6.13 -12.09 16.14
C ASP A 73 -4.92 -12.07 17.08
N SER A 74 -4.69 -13.17 17.82
CA SER A 74 -3.49 -13.36 18.66
C SER A 74 -2.18 -13.51 17.88
N SER A 75 -2.23 -13.68 16.55
CA SER A 75 -1.02 -13.80 15.73
C SER A 75 -0.34 -12.45 15.53
N LEU A 76 0.95 -12.41 15.84
CA LEU A 76 1.81 -11.24 15.57
C LEU A 76 2.43 -11.28 14.17
N SER A 77 2.43 -12.43 13.49
CA SER A 77 2.92 -12.55 12.11
C SER A 77 1.79 -12.22 11.13
N LEU A 78 1.84 -11.04 10.51
CA LEU A 78 0.78 -10.56 9.64
C LEU A 78 1.06 -10.86 8.17
N ARG A 79 0.01 -11.13 7.40
CA ARG A 79 0.02 -11.08 5.92
C ARG A 79 -0.97 -10.01 5.49
N VAL A 80 -0.46 -8.87 5.05
CA VAL A 80 -1.27 -7.72 4.64
C VAL A 80 -1.13 -7.54 3.14
N VAL A 81 -2.25 -7.62 2.43
CA VAL A 81 -2.33 -7.29 1.01
C VAL A 81 -2.86 -5.88 0.87
N ILE A 82 -2.12 -5.04 0.15
CA ILE A 82 -2.49 -3.67 -0.17
C ILE A 82 -2.71 -3.57 -1.68
N ASP A 83 -3.94 -3.38 -2.12
CA ASP A 83 -4.25 -3.26 -3.54
C ASP A 83 -4.85 -1.89 -3.91
N GLY A 84 -5.02 -1.68 -5.20
CA GLY A 84 -5.61 -0.46 -5.75
C GLY A 84 -5.15 -0.18 -7.18
N PRO A 85 -5.75 0.81 -7.86
CA PRO A 85 -5.40 1.22 -9.22
C PRO A 85 -3.93 1.66 -9.37
N PRO A 86 -3.36 1.66 -10.60
CA PRO A 86 -2.06 2.28 -10.85
C PRO A 86 -2.09 3.77 -10.49
N GLY A 87 -0.96 4.30 -9.98
CA GLY A 87 -0.85 5.71 -9.62
C GLY A 87 -1.55 6.14 -8.32
N ILE A 88 -2.36 5.28 -7.69
CA ILE A 88 -3.17 5.64 -6.50
C ILE A 88 -2.34 5.88 -5.21
N GLY A 89 -1.03 5.61 -5.25
CA GLY A 89 -0.13 5.89 -4.11
C GLY A 89 0.27 4.68 -3.25
N LYS A 90 0.13 3.44 -3.74
CA LYS A 90 0.56 2.22 -3.00
C LYS A 90 2.04 2.26 -2.56
N THR A 91 2.96 2.57 -3.47
CA THR A 91 4.38 2.75 -3.13
C THR A 91 4.60 3.89 -2.13
N THR A 92 3.83 4.98 -2.25
CA THR A 92 3.88 6.10 -1.30
C THR A 92 3.47 5.65 0.11
N LEU A 93 2.44 4.80 0.22
CA LEU A 93 2.03 4.20 1.49
C LEU A 93 3.14 3.32 2.10
N CYS A 94 3.80 2.47 1.32
CA CYS A 94 4.96 1.68 1.78
C CYS A 94 6.04 2.57 2.40
N ARG A 95 6.37 3.67 1.72
CA ARG A 95 7.39 4.61 2.20
C ARG A 95 6.93 5.43 3.40
N LYS A 96 5.64 5.73 3.51
CA LYS A 96 5.07 6.31 4.72
C LYS A 96 5.22 5.37 5.92
N LEU A 97 4.95 4.08 5.75
CA LEU A 97 5.16 3.07 6.79
C LEU A 97 6.64 2.95 7.20
N LEU A 98 7.56 2.94 6.22
CA LEU A 98 9.01 2.96 6.48
C LEU A 98 9.44 4.20 7.26
N ASN A 99 8.93 5.38 6.90
CA ASN A 99 9.20 6.62 7.61
C ASN A 99 8.67 6.56 9.05
N MET A 100 7.45 6.06 9.26
CA MET A 100 6.88 5.88 10.61
C MET A 100 7.75 4.94 11.45
N TRP A 101 8.12 3.77 10.93
CA TRP A 101 9.02 2.85 11.61
C TRP A 101 10.40 3.46 11.88
N SER A 102 10.90 4.34 11.00
CA SER A 102 12.18 5.01 11.22
C SER A 102 12.14 6.01 12.38
N ASN A 103 10.97 6.59 12.65
CA ASN A 103 10.76 7.61 13.69
C ASN A 103 10.39 7.02 15.06
N GLY A 104 10.00 5.76 15.14
CA GLY A 104 9.70 5.07 16.39
C GLY A 104 9.14 3.67 16.14
N PRO A 105 8.80 2.92 17.20
CA PRO A 105 8.00 1.71 17.06
C PRO A 105 6.69 2.02 16.30
N LEU A 106 6.22 1.08 15.49
CA LEU A 106 4.87 1.20 14.94
C LEU A 106 3.87 0.97 16.08
N VAL A 107 2.72 1.62 16.00
CA VAL A 107 1.76 1.72 17.12
C VAL A 107 1.40 0.35 17.71
N HIS A 108 1.20 -0.66 16.85
CA HIS A 108 0.69 -1.97 17.25
C HIS A 108 1.75 -3.08 17.27
N GLN A 109 2.89 -2.88 16.62
CA GLN A 109 3.91 -3.92 16.47
C GLN A 109 5.33 -3.36 16.49
N GLN A 110 6.23 -4.14 17.06
CA GLN A 110 7.65 -3.86 17.07
C GLN A 110 8.38 -4.82 16.13
N TYR A 111 9.19 -4.25 15.25
CA TYR A 111 10.07 -5.00 14.37
C TYR A 111 11.51 -4.57 14.59
N ASP A 112 12.38 -5.56 14.75
CA ASP A 112 13.83 -5.39 14.85
C ASP A 112 14.42 -4.94 13.51
N LEU A 113 13.86 -5.45 12.41
CA LEU A 113 14.28 -5.15 11.05
C LEU A 113 13.08 -4.99 10.12
N VAL A 114 13.15 -3.99 9.25
CA VAL A 114 12.23 -3.82 8.12
C VAL A 114 13.01 -3.84 6.82
N LEU A 115 12.60 -4.69 5.88
CA LEU A 115 13.14 -4.77 4.52
C LEU A 115 12.11 -4.22 3.53
N TYR A 116 12.54 -3.24 2.73
CA TYR A 116 11.75 -2.75 1.60
C TYR A 116 12.28 -3.36 0.31
N CYS A 117 11.43 -4.12 -0.37
CA CYS A 117 11.77 -4.97 -1.49
C CYS A 117 10.92 -4.60 -2.72
N PRO A 118 11.35 -3.65 -3.57
CA PRO A 118 10.70 -3.37 -4.84
C PRO A 118 10.83 -4.55 -5.79
N LEU A 119 9.73 -5.14 -6.22
CA LEU A 119 9.73 -6.34 -7.06
C LEU A 119 10.07 -6.05 -8.53
N ARG A 120 9.92 -4.82 -9.02
CA ARG A 120 10.56 -4.33 -10.27
C ARG A 120 12.09 -4.45 -10.28
N ASN A 121 12.75 -4.51 -9.13
CA ASN A 121 14.19 -4.72 -9.09
C ASN A 121 14.48 -6.19 -9.37
N SER A 122 15.11 -6.49 -10.51
CA SER A 122 15.39 -7.86 -10.92
C SER A 122 16.18 -8.67 -9.88
N LYS A 123 17.12 -8.03 -9.15
CA LYS A 123 17.89 -8.71 -8.09
C LYS A 123 17.00 -9.17 -6.94
N ILE A 124 15.97 -8.39 -6.61
CA ILE A 124 15.00 -8.73 -5.55
C ILE A 124 14.00 -9.76 -6.08
N ALA A 125 13.53 -9.60 -7.32
CA ALA A 125 12.60 -10.51 -7.96
C ALA A 125 13.15 -11.94 -8.08
N THR A 126 14.44 -12.08 -8.34
CA THR A 126 15.13 -13.37 -8.51
C THR A 126 15.97 -13.78 -7.30
N ALA A 127 15.81 -13.12 -6.16
CA ALA A 127 16.49 -13.47 -4.91
C ALA A 127 16.19 -14.93 -4.54
N THR A 128 17.21 -15.66 -4.10
CA THR A 128 17.09 -17.07 -3.68
C THR A 128 17.29 -17.24 -2.17
N THR A 129 17.96 -16.29 -1.52
CA THR A 129 18.19 -16.28 -0.07
C THR A 129 17.71 -15.00 0.59
N LEU A 130 17.46 -15.03 1.90
CA LEU A 130 17.13 -13.83 2.68
C LEU A 130 18.22 -12.75 2.59
N ALA A 131 19.49 -13.15 2.47
CA ALA A 131 20.61 -12.23 2.30
C ALA A 131 20.56 -11.47 0.97
N ASP A 132 20.00 -12.06 -0.08
CA ASP A 132 19.87 -11.42 -1.41
C ASP A 132 18.83 -10.29 -1.42
N LEU A 133 17.93 -10.26 -0.43
CA LEU A 133 16.98 -9.15 -0.26
C LEU A 133 17.64 -7.86 0.27
N PHE A 134 18.88 -7.93 0.72
CA PHE A 134 19.64 -6.75 1.15
C PHE A 134 20.32 -6.09 -0.04
N GLU A 135 20.02 -4.80 -0.26
CA GLU A 135 20.70 -4.01 -1.31
C GLU A 135 22.21 -3.86 -1.05
N TYR A 136 22.59 -3.64 0.21
CA TYR A 136 23.99 -3.45 0.61
C TYR A 136 24.60 -4.75 1.12
N ARG A 137 25.66 -5.21 0.47
CA ARG A 137 26.47 -6.34 0.94
C ARG A 137 27.55 -5.84 1.88
N CYS A 138 27.35 -6.04 3.19
CA CYS A 138 28.39 -5.87 4.19
C CYS A 138 28.60 -7.18 4.95
N TYR A 139 29.70 -7.26 5.71
CA TYR A 139 30.10 -8.47 6.43
C TYR A 139 28.99 -9.01 7.35
N GLU A 140 28.20 -8.12 7.93
CA GLU A 140 27.14 -8.46 8.87
C GLU A 140 25.86 -8.98 8.19
N VAL A 141 25.65 -8.76 6.89
CA VAL A 141 24.39 -9.16 6.23
C VAL A 141 24.13 -10.67 6.29
N PRO A 142 25.09 -11.55 5.96
CA PRO A 142 24.90 -12.99 6.13
C PRO A 142 24.54 -13.37 7.56
N MET A 143 25.19 -12.77 8.56
CA MET A 143 24.92 -13.03 9.98
C MET A 143 23.51 -12.59 10.39
N VAL A 144 23.08 -11.42 9.94
CA VAL A 144 21.73 -10.89 10.20
C VAL A 144 20.67 -11.76 9.50
N ALA A 145 20.90 -12.13 8.24
CA ALA A 145 19.99 -13.02 7.51
C ALA A 145 19.88 -14.39 8.19
N GLU A 146 20.99 -14.97 8.63
CA GLU A 146 21.00 -16.23 9.38
C GLU A 146 20.26 -16.11 10.72
N LEU A 147 20.43 -15.01 11.44
CA LEU A 147 19.72 -14.75 12.70
C LEU A 147 18.20 -14.79 12.51
N PHE A 148 17.68 -14.06 11.51
CA PHE A 148 16.25 -14.06 11.21
C PHE A 148 15.77 -15.40 10.64
N ALA A 149 16.59 -16.10 9.85
CA ALA A 149 16.26 -17.44 9.39
C ALA A 149 16.10 -18.43 10.56
N LYS A 150 17.01 -18.41 11.55
CA LYS A 150 16.93 -19.24 12.76
C LYS A 150 15.70 -18.95 13.62
N ARG A 151 15.22 -17.70 13.62
CA ARG A 151 13.99 -17.28 14.29
C ARG A 151 12.73 -17.46 13.45
N ASN A 152 12.84 -18.12 12.29
CA ASN A 152 11.75 -18.27 11.33
C ASN A 152 11.09 -16.91 10.95
N GLY A 153 11.86 -15.83 10.95
CA GLY A 153 11.40 -14.48 10.62
C GLY A 153 10.79 -13.68 11.79
N GLU A 154 10.78 -14.19 13.02
CA GLU A 154 10.26 -13.42 14.16
C GLU A 154 10.98 -12.06 14.31
N GLY A 155 10.20 -10.99 14.48
CA GLY A 155 10.69 -9.61 14.56
C GLY A 155 11.07 -8.97 13.21
N LEU A 156 10.85 -9.67 12.08
CA LEU A 156 11.08 -9.16 10.73
C LEU A 156 9.77 -8.70 10.07
N LEU A 157 9.81 -7.53 9.43
CA LEU A 157 8.80 -7.09 8.47
C LEU A 157 9.42 -6.98 7.09
N ILE A 158 8.80 -7.61 6.09
CA ILE A 158 9.19 -7.45 4.68
C ILE A 158 8.05 -6.78 3.91
N ILE A 159 8.37 -5.70 3.20
CA ILE A 159 7.46 -4.98 2.32
C ILE A 159 7.82 -5.31 0.88
N PHE A 160 7.05 -6.20 0.25
CA PHE A 160 7.16 -6.50 -1.18
C PHE A 160 6.30 -5.50 -1.97
N ASP A 161 6.94 -4.57 -2.65
CA ASP A 161 6.27 -3.51 -3.40
C ASP A 161 6.21 -3.87 -4.90
N GLY A 162 5.01 -4.13 -5.43
CA GLY A 162 4.79 -4.40 -6.85
C GLY A 162 4.66 -5.88 -7.23
N TRP A 163 3.79 -6.65 -6.57
CA TRP A 163 3.51 -8.05 -6.92
C TRP A 163 3.10 -8.24 -8.39
N ASP A 164 2.40 -7.26 -8.96
CA ASP A 164 2.02 -7.24 -10.37
C ASP A 164 3.20 -7.08 -11.34
N GLU A 165 4.38 -6.70 -10.84
CA GLU A 165 5.61 -6.53 -11.62
C GLU A 165 6.38 -7.86 -11.81
N LEU A 166 6.01 -8.91 -11.07
CA LEU A 166 6.58 -10.25 -11.24
C LEU A 166 5.95 -11.00 -12.40
N SER A 167 6.76 -11.76 -13.13
CA SER A 167 6.26 -12.74 -14.09
C SER A 167 5.45 -13.83 -13.40
N GLU A 168 4.58 -14.52 -14.16
CA GLU A 168 3.78 -15.62 -13.62
C GLU A 168 4.63 -16.73 -12.99
N GLN A 169 5.77 -17.05 -13.61
CA GLN A 169 6.72 -18.01 -13.08
C GLN A 169 7.27 -17.56 -11.72
N LEU A 170 7.70 -16.30 -11.60
CA LEU A 170 8.24 -15.77 -10.35
C LEU A 170 7.18 -15.65 -9.26
N ARG A 171 5.92 -15.38 -9.62
CA ARG A 171 4.80 -15.41 -8.66
C ARG A 171 4.54 -16.80 -8.07
N GLN A 172 5.04 -17.86 -8.69
CA GLN A 172 4.87 -19.24 -8.23
C GLN A 172 6.10 -19.78 -7.48
N SER A 173 7.31 -19.44 -7.93
CA SER A 173 8.56 -20.08 -7.47
C SER A 173 9.57 -19.17 -6.79
N SER A 174 9.36 -17.85 -6.78
CA SER A 174 10.34 -16.93 -6.15
C SER A 174 10.40 -17.10 -4.62
N LEU A 175 11.50 -16.62 -4.03
CA LEU A 175 11.62 -16.46 -2.59
C LEU A 175 10.50 -15.57 -2.03
N ALA A 176 10.18 -14.47 -2.72
CA ALA A 176 9.08 -13.58 -2.32
C ALA A 176 7.76 -14.35 -2.26
N ALA A 177 7.42 -15.12 -3.29
CA ALA A 177 6.23 -15.97 -3.29
C ALA A 177 6.24 -16.98 -2.13
N SER A 178 7.39 -17.59 -1.84
CA SER A 178 7.53 -18.55 -0.74
C SER A 178 7.31 -17.92 0.65
N ILE A 179 7.85 -16.72 0.87
CA ILE A 179 7.68 -15.97 2.13
C ILE A 179 6.24 -15.47 2.29
N ILE A 180 5.66 -14.93 1.22
CA ILE A 180 4.26 -14.44 1.20
C ILE A 180 3.33 -15.57 1.61
N HIS A 181 3.45 -16.75 0.99
CA HIS A 181 2.62 -17.92 1.28
C HIS A 181 3.06 -18.74 2.50
N ARG A 182 3.89 -18.18 3.39
CA ARG A 182 4.35 -18.84 4.64
C ARG A 182 5.09 -20.17 4.45
N LYS A 183 5.58 -20.47 3.25
CA LYS A 183 6.43 -21.64 2.99
C LYS A 183 7.83 -21.48 3.60
N GLN A 184 8.24 -20.23 3.83
CA GLN A 184 9.47 -19.84 4.52
C GLN A 184 9.21 -18.60 5.38
N LEU A 185 9.96 -18.47 6.48
CA LEU A 185 9.87 -17.33 7.41
C LEU A 185 8.43 -17.09 7.88
N ASP A 186 7.78 -18.14 8.39
CA ASP A 186 6.38 -18.09 8.75
C ASP A 186 6.09 -17.04 9.85
N GLN A 187 7.02 -16.84 10.80
CA GLN A 187 6.87 -15.85 11.87
C GLN A 187 7.19 -14.40 11.44
N CYS A 188 7.60 -14.18 10.19
CA CYS A 188 7.77 -12.85 9.60
C CYS A 188 6.41 -12.18 9.38
N SER A 189 6.34 -10.86 9.48
CA SER A 189 5.22 -10.08 8.95
C SER A 189 5.52 -9.63 7.52
N VAL A 190 4.51 -9.60 6.66
CA VAL A 190 4.64 -9.25 5.24
C VAL A 190 3.56 -8.26 4.83
N ILE A 191 3.98 -7.19 4.15
CA ILE A 191 3.11 -6.34 3.35
C ILE A 191 3.40 -6.62 1.88
N VAL A 192 2.36 -6.87 1.10
CA VAL A 192 2.46 -7.01 -0.36
C VAL A 192 1.60 -5.95 -1.02
N THR A 193 2.18 -5.12 -1.90
CA THR A 193 1.39 -4.24 -2.76
C THR A 193 1.15 -4.87 -4.12
N SER A 194 -0.04 -4.68 -4.69
CA SER A 194 -0.38 -5.14 -6.03
C SER A 194 -1.38 -4.20 -6.71
N ARG A 195 -1.43 -4.18 -8.03
CA ARG A 195 -2.65 -3.72 -8.73
C ARG A 195 -3.82 -4.65 -8.44
N SER A 196 -5.03 -4.09 -8.38
CA SER A 196 -6.25 -4.85 -8.04
C SER A 196 -6.45 -6.08 -8.93
N TYR A 197 -6.30 -5.96 -10.25
CA TYR A 197 -6.47 -7.09 -11.18
C TYR A 197 -5.45 -8.23 -10.97
N ALA A 198 -4.29 -7.95 -10.38
CA ALA A 198 -3.21 -8.92 -10.17
C ALA A 198 -3.13 -9.42 -8.72
N SER A 199 -4.02 -8.95 -7.84
CA SER A 199 -4.05 -9.32 -6.42
C SER A 199 -4.87 -10.58 -6.14
N SER A 200 -5.62 -11.09 -7.12
CA SER A 200 -6.59 -12.18 -6.94
C SER A 200 -5.99 -13.46 -6.36
N SER A 201 -4.74 -13.81 -6.71
CA SER A 201 -4.06 -14.97 -6.13
C SER A 201 -3.68 -14.76 -4.66
N LEU A 202 -3.35 -13.52 -4.28
CA LEU A 202 -3.00 -13.16 -2.90
C LEU A 202 -4.23 -13.14 -1.99
N LEU A 203 -5.38 -12.71 -2.53
CA LEU A 203 -6.64 -12.63 -1.77
C LEU A 203 -7.26 -14.02 -1.50
N LYS A 204 -6.85 -15.05 -2.22
CA LYS A 204 -7.29 -16.44 -2.01
C LYS A 204 -6.49 -17.18 -0.93
N MET A 205 -5.49 -16.53 -0.34
CA MET A 205 -4.67 -17.12 0.71
C MET A 205 -5.47 -17.23 2.01
N ASP A 206 -5.54 -18.44 2.55
CA ASP A 206 -6.10 -18.75 3.87
C ASP A 206 -5.36 -18.04 5.02
N THR A 207 -4.09 -17.76 4.80
CA THR A 207 -3.17 -17.15 5.75
C THR A 207 -3.15 -15.61 5.71
N LEU A 208 -4.03 -15.01 4.91
CA LEU A 208 -4.20 -13.57 4.79
C LEU A 208 -4.77 -13.00 6.09
N SER A 209 -4.05 -12.08 6.71
CA SER A 209 -4.50 -11.41 7.93
C SER A 209 -5.37 -10.19 7.64
N ARG A 210 -5.07 -9.47 6.54
CA ARG A 210 -5.76 -8.22 6.21
C ARG A 210 -5.69 -7.89 4.73
N HIS A 211 -6.80 -7.41 4.18
CA HIS A 211 -6.87 -6.78 2.86
C HIS A 211 -7.19 -5.30 3.01
N VAL A 212 -6.25 -4.46 2.58
CA VAL A 212 -6.41 -3.00 2.53
C VAL A 212 -6.45 -2.55 1.08
N GLN A 213 -7.44 -1.76 0.71
CA GLN A 213 -7.47 -1.08 -0.58
C GLN A 213 -7.09 0.39 -0.41
N VAL A 214 -6.15 0.86 -1.23
CA VAL A 214 -5.84 2.28 -1.36
C VAL A 214 -6.84 2.90 -2.32
N ILE A 215 -7.64 3.81 -1.81
CA ILE A 215 -8.74 4.42 -2.56
C ILE A 215 -8.42 5.85 -3.02
N GLY A 216 -7.28 6.41 -2.61
CA GLY A 216 -6.80 7.71 -3.09
C GLY A 216 -6.97 8.81 -2.04
N PHE A 217 -7.36 10.02 -2.46
CA PHE A 217 -7.59 11.15 -1.56
C PHE A 217 -9.08 11.40 -1.37
N SER A 218 -9.52 11.74 -0.15
CA SER A 218 -10.88 12.26 0.07
C SER A 218 -11.00 13.68 -0.47
N LYS A 219 -12.22 14.20 -0.66
CA LYS A 219 -12.44 15.60 -1.09
C LYS A 219 -11.71 16.62 -0.21
N GLU A 220 -11.66 16.38 1.10
CA GLU A 220 -10.93 17.24 2.06
C GLU A 220 -9.42 17.17 1.84
N GLU A 221 -8.90 15.98 1.59
CA GLU A 221 -7.46 15.78 1.40
C GLU A 221 -6.99 16.33 0.05
N ILE A 222 -7.80 16.19 -1.02
CA ILE A 222 -7.57 16.83 -2.32
C ILE A 222 -7.45 18.35 -2.13
N SER A 223 -8.40 18.95 -1.41
CA SER A 223 -8.40 20.38 -1.13
C SER A 223 -7.14 20.81 -0.37
N THR A 224 -6.75 20.02 0.64
CA THR A 224 -5.54 20.26 1.44
C THR A 224 -4.28 20.18 0.58
N VAL A 225 -4.14 19.14 -0.25
CA VAL A 225 -3.00 18.96 -1.16
C VAL A 225 -2.92 20.13 -2.15
N ILE A 226 -4.04 20.56 -2.74
CA ILE A 226 -4.07 21.67 -3.71
C ILE A 226 -3.65 22.98 -3.03
N ILE A 227 -4.28 23.34 -1.90
CA ILE A 227 -3.98 24.57 -1.15
C ILE A 227 -2.50 24.60 -0.77
N GLN A 228 -2.00 23.49 -0.24
CA GLN A 228 -0.63 23.45 0.24
C GLN A 228 0.40 23.27 -0.89
N THR A 229 0.01 22.83 -2.09
CA THR A 229 0.91 22.82 -3.26
C THR A 229 1.02 24.21 -3.87
N LEU A 230 -0.11 24.89 -3.99
CA LEU A 230 -0.22 26.19 -4.67
C LEU A 230 -0.06 27.37 -3.71
N GLN A 231 0.66 27.22 -2.58
CA GLN A 231 0.80 28.21 -1.49
C GLN A 231 0.91 29.69 -1.91
N LYS A 232 1.48 29.97 -3.09
CA LYS A 232 1.68 31.31 -3.65
C LYS A 232 0.46 31.88 -4.39
N ASP A 233 -0.45 31.03 -4.86
CA ASP A 233 -1.64 31.41 -5.63
C ASP A 233 -2.91 30.74 -5.07
N ILE A 234 -3.42 31.35 -4.00
CA ILE A 234 -4.63 30.91 -3.30
C ILE A 234 -5.86 31.00 -4.23
N LYS A 235 -5.89 31.97 -5.16
CA LYS A 235 -7.02 32.14 -6.09
C LYS A 235 -7.06 30.98 -7.10
N LEU A 236 -5.92 30.60 -7.65
CA LEU A 236 -5.82 29.42 -8.51
C LEU A 236 -6.20 28.15 -7.75
N ALA A 237 -5.74 27.98 -6.51
CA ALA A 237 -6.11 26.84 -5.66
C ALA A 237 -7.62 26.73 -5.46
N GLN A 238 -8.28 27.84 -5.10
CA GLN A 238 -9.73 27.88 -4.91
C GLN A 238 -10.50 27.60 -6.20
N ASN A 239 -10.02 28.10 -7.35
CA ASN A 239 -10.66 27.87 -8.64
C ASN A 239 -10.56 26.38 -9.05
N ILE A 240 -9.41 25.75 -8.85
CA ILE A 240 -9.22 24.32 -9.14
C ILE A 240 -10.11 23.47 -8.23
N ILE A 241 -10.17 23.78 -6.93
CA ILE A 241 -11.05 23.06 -5.98
C ILE A 241 -12.51 23.16 -6.40
N LYS A 242 -12.98 24.36 -6.77
CA LYS A 242 -14.35 24.56 -7.26
C LYS A 242 -14.64 23.75 -8.53
N SER A 243 -13.72 23.75 -9.49
CA SER A 243 -13.88 22.97 -10.73
C SER A 243 -14.03 21.48 -10.44
N ILE A 244 -13.14 20.92 -9.60
CA ILE A 244 -13.15 19.50 -9.24
C ILE A 244 -14.44 19.11 -8.50
N LEU A 245 -14.92 19.97 -7.58
CA LEU A 245 -16.14 19.70 -6.83
C LEU A 245 -17.39 19.78 -7.71
N ASN A 246 -17.47 20.75 -8.61
CA ASN A 246 -18.61 20.91 -9.53
C ASN A 246 -18.74 19.75 -10.51
N ASP A 247 -17.63 19.18 -11.00
CA ASP A 247 -17.64 18.00 -11.87
C ASP A 247 -18.13 16.73 -11.13
N THR A 248 -18.02 16.68 -9.80
CA THR A 248 -18.48 15.51 -9.02
C THR A 248 -19.96 15.52 -8.64
N ASP A 249 -20.62 16.67 -8.76
CA ASP A 249 -22.02 16.88 -8.37
C ASP A 249 -22.97 17.05 -9.58
N SER A 250 -22.46 17.33 -10.79
CA SER A 250 -23.28 17.48 -12.01
C SER A 250 -23.64 16.16 -12.71
N GLU A 251 -22.92 15.06 -12.43
CA GLU A 251 -23.17 13.75 -13.05
C GLU A 251 -24.10 12.83 -12.23
N SER A 252 -24.67 13.29 -11.10
CA SER A 252 -25.52 12.45 -10.24
C SER A 252 -26.99 12.28 -10.69
N ASP A 253 -27.43 12.97 -11.75
CA ASP A 253 -28.82 12.92 -12.22
C ASP A 253 -29.01 12.20 -13.58
N GLY A 254 -27.97 11.56 -14.13
CA GLY A 254 -28.04 10.92 -15.44
C GLY A 254 -27.77 9.41 -15.41
N ASN A 255 -28.82 8.61 -15.67
CA ASN A 255 -28.83 7.19 -16.06
C ASN A 255 -28.86 6.13 -14.94
N LEU A 256 -30.08 5.87 -14.45
CA LEU A 256 -30.56 4.53 -14.12
C LEU A 256 -31.76 4.20 -15.02
N ILE A 257 -31.50 3.90 -16.30
CA ILE A 257 -32.40 3.10 -17.13
C ILE A 257 -31.52 2.16 -17.95
N TYR A 258 -31.36 0.93 -17.47
CA TYR A 258 -31.09 -0.19 -18.37
C TYR A 258 -32.42 -0.92 -18.54
N GLU A 259 -33.01 -0.73 -19.71
CA GLU A 259 -34.18 -1.46 -20.19
C GLU A 259 -33.90 -2.97 -20.17
N ASN A 260 -34.81 -3.71 -19.54
CA ASN A 260 -34.96 -5.14 -19.74
C ASN A 260 -35.61 -5.37 -21.10
N GLU A 261 -34.84 -5.71 -22.12
CA GLU A 261 -35.35 -6.39 -23.31
C GLU A 261 -34.32 -7.42 -23.79
N PHE A 262 -34.54 -8.67 -23.38
CA PHE A 262 -34.25 -9.84 -24.22
C PHE A 262 -35.37 -10.84 -23.97
N ASP A 263 -36.34 -10.84 -24.89
CA ASP A 263 -37.15 -12.01 -25.23
C ASP A 263 -36.25 -13.14 -25.76
#